data_AF-A0A6G0WCX7-F1
#
_entry.id   AF-A0A6G0WCX7-F1
#
_cell.length_a   1.000
_cell.length_b   1.000
_cell.length_c   1.000
_cell.angle_alpha   90.00
_cell.angle_beta   90.00
_cell.angle_gamma   90.00
#
_symmetry.space_group_name_H-M   'P 1'
#
loop_
_entity.id
_entity.type
_entity.pdbx_description
1 polymer ?
#
loop_
_entity_poly.entity_id
_entity_poly.type
_entity_poly.pdbx_seq_one_letter_code
_entity_poly.pdbx_strand_id
1 'polypeptide(L)'
;MATTVLLSTELAAVIASYQRGHYTDVKFLRSKLCPIYKNFYEPSFIQTHMKFLQDFLQTWLNTYGVGRLPKLIAASRVFQLVLTQYAVYFGHLDLAAKLHEAVNLCSFHDPLVSLAALNGHLNVLEFLQRIQHPGQNDGSIVWAAAFGHLAVVQFLNEHNNFADSTRISAMKAAARNGHASIVQYMAPFQSSPQPRVLTLAPRKPSLQPEAKATAQKVHAVVIRAYVSPKQGHFV
;
A
#
# COMPACT_ATOMS: atom_id res chain seq x y z
N MET A 1 11.35 50.94 -3.52
CA MET A 1 11.75 50.31 -2.24
C MET A 1 11.04 48.98 -1.94
N ALA A 2 9.86 48.69 -2.48
CA ALA A 2 9.17 47.40 -2.24
C ALA A 2 9.78 46.20 -2.99
N THR A 3 10.41 46.41 -4.16
CA THR A 3 10.98 45.33 -5.00
C THR A 3 12.25 44.71 -4.44
N THR A 4 13.07 45.48 -3.72
CA THR A 4 14.29 45.01 -3.05
C THR A 4 14.01 44.03 -1.91
N VAL A 5 12.83 44.13 -1.29
CA VAL A 5 12.41 43.25 -0.19
C VAL A 5 12.13 41.83 -0.69
N LEU A 6 11.59 41.67 -1.91
CA LEU A 6 11.33 40.35 -2.52
C LEU A 6 12.58 39.67 -3.10
N LEU A 7 13.67 40.41 -3.30
CA LEU A 7 14.96 39.89 -3.76
C LEU A 7 15.87 39.48 -2.60
N SER A 8 15.46 39.76 -1.35
CA SER A 8 16.17 39.26 -0.17
C SER A 8 16.07 37.75 -0.12
N THR A 9 17.21 37.08 -0.21
CA THR A 9 17.33 35.62 -0.13
C THR A 9 16.84 35.08 1.21
N GLU A 10 17.09 35.80 2.30
CA GLU A 10 16.64 35.49 3.65
C GLU A 10 15.12 35.59 3.77
N LEU A 11 14.53 36.67 3.27
CA LEU A 11 13.07 36.85 3.30
C LEU A 11 12.35 35.87 2.37
N ALA A 12 12.91 35.60 1.19
CA ALA A 12 12.40 34.59 0.27
C ALA A 12 12.45 33.18 0.88
N ALA A 13 13.50 32.84 1.63
CA ALA A 13 13.61 31.56 2.34
C ALA A 13 12.55 31.43 3.44
N VAL A 14 12.30 32.50 4.21
CA VAL A 14 11.26 32.54 5.25
C VAL A 14 9.85 32.49 4.66
N ILE A 15 9.59 33.21 3.56
CA ILE A 15 8.30 33.16 2.86
C ILE A 15 8.08 31.75 2.27
N ALA A 16 9.10 31.15 1.66
CA ALA A 16 9.02 29.80 1.13
C ALA A 16 8.88 28.73 2.23
N SER A 17 9.37 28.97 3.45
CA SER A 17 9.16 28.07 4.57
C SER A 17 7.74 28.15 5.16
N TYR A 18 7.05 29.28 4.99
CA TYR A 18 5.67 29.49 5.43
C TYR A 18 4.61 29.24 4.34
N GLN A 19 4.97 29.36 3.07
CA GLN A 19 4.11 28.95 1.97
C GLN A 19 4.11 27.42 1.87
N ARG A 20 3.04 26.78 2.33
CA ARG A 20 2.65 25.41 1.93
C ARG A 20 2.25 25.40 0.44
N GLY A 21 3.12 25.92 -0.43
CA GLY A 21 2.83 26.23 -1.81
C GLY A 21 2.30 25.00 -2.54
N HIS A 22 1.21 25.19 -3.27
CA HIS A 22 0.79 24.24 -4.29
C HIS A 22 1.87 24.21 -5.37
N TYR A 23 2.79 23.25 -5.27
CA TYR A 23 3.79 23.08 -6.29
C TYR A 23 3.09 22.81 -7.64
N THR A 24 3.45 23.56 -8.68
CA THR A 24 2.78 23.53 -10.00
C THR A 24 2.85 22.14 -10.65
N ASP A 25 3.94 21.41 -10.40
CA ASP A 25 4.16 20.00 -10.73
C ASP A 25 3.21 19.03 -9.97
N VAL A 26 2.66 19.46 -8.83
CA VAL A 26 1.73 18.68 -7.99
C VAL A 26 0.27 19.05 -8.24
N LYS A 27 -0.01 20.19 -8.87
CA LYS A 27 -1.37 20.63 -9.22
C LYS A 27 -2.04 19.67 -10.20
N PHE A 28 -1.28 19.18 -11.19
CA PHE A 28 -1.73 18.14 -12.12
C PHE A 28 -1.90 16.78 -11.43
N LEU A 29 -1.02 16.46 -10.48
CA LEU A 29 -1.14 15.25 -9.67
C LEU A 29 -2.41 15.22 -8.84
N ARG A 30 -2.76 16.32 -8.18
CA ARG A 30 -3.93 16.40 -7.31
C ARG A 30 -5.25 16.19 -8.06
N SER A 31 -5.30 16.50 -9.36
CA SER A 31 -6.48 16.26 -10.19
C SER A 31 -6.55 14.84 -10.78
N LYS A 32 -5.44 14.08 -10.77
CA LYS A 32 -5.35 12.72 -11.31
C LYS A 32 -5.22 11.62 -10.26
N LEU A 33 -4.61 11.92 -9.11
CA LEU A 33 -4.49 11.00 -7.98
C LEU A 33 -5.79 10.99 -7.19
N CYS A 34 -6.56 9.92 -7.36
CA CYS A 34 -7.70 9.61 -6.52
C CYS A 34 -7.32 8.47 -5.56
N PRO A 35 -7.62 8.58 -4.26
CA PRO A 35 -7.58 7.43 -3.38
C PRO A 35 -8.51 6.33 -3.89
N ILE A 36 -8.04 5.08 -3.81
CA ILE A 36 -8.70 3.93 -4.43
C ILE A 36 -10.04 3.57 -3.75
N TYR A 37 -10.30 4.07 -2.53
CA TYR A 37 -11.50 3.71 -1.76
C TYR A 37 -12.83 3.97 -2.48
N LYS A 38 -12.88 4.87 -3.48
CA LYS A 38 -14.11 5.14 -4.25
C LYS A 38 -14.49 4.02 -5.22
N ASN A 39 -13.53 3.24 -5.73
CA ASN A 39 -13.72 2.23 -6.79
C ASN A 39 -13.04 0.88 -6.45
N PHE A 40 -12.80 0.59 -5.17
CA PHE A 40 -12.00 -0.56 -4.72
C PHE A 40 -12.55 -1.94 -5.12
N TYR A 41 -13.82 -2.04 -5.52
CA TYR A 41 -14.44 -3.31 -5.89
C TYR A 41 -14.26 -3.69 -7.37
N GLU A 42 -13.53 -2.89 -8.15
CA GLU A 42 -13.27 -3.14 -9.56
C GLU A 42 -11.78 -3.45 -9.80
N PRO A 43 -11.37 -4.73 -9.95
CA PRO A 43 -9.96 -5.11 -10.08
C PRO A 43 -9.25 -4.48 -11.29
N SER A 44 -9.95 -4.31 -12.42
CA SER A 44 -9.48 -3.62 -13.62
C SER A 44 -9.08 -2.17 -13.35
N PHE A 45 -9.89 -1.46 -12.55
CA PHE A 45 -9.60 -0.10 -12.14
C PHE A 45 -8.33 -0.04 -11.28
N ILE A 46 -8.19 -0.92 -10.28
CA ILE A 46 -7.02 -0.94 -9.41
C ILE A 46 -5.73 -1.18 -10.21
N GLN A 47 -5.73 -2.16 -11.10
CA GLN A 47 -4.57 -2.46 -11.95
C GLN A 47 -4.20 -1.28 -12.83
N THR A 48 -5.18 -0.67 -13.50
CA THR A 48 -4.98 0.49 -14.37
C THR A 48 -4.45 1.69 -13.59
N HIS A 49 -5.02 1.95 -12.42
CA HIS A 49 -4.62 3.03 -11.54
C HIS A 49 -3.19 2.83 -11.00
N MET A 50 -2.85 1.62 -10.57
CA MET A 50 -1.51 1.28 -10.07
C MET A 50 -0.44 1.37 -11.17
N LYS A 51 -0.78 0.95 -12.39
CA LYS A 51 0.10 1.11 -13.55
C LYS A 51 0.32 2.59 -13.87
N PHE A 52 -0.76 3.38 -13.95
CA PHE A 52 -0.65 4.83 -14.12
C PHE A 52 0.23 5.47 -13.04
N LEU A 53 0.04 5.08 -11.77
CA LEU A 53 0.82 5.60 -10.66
C LEU A 53 2.30 5.21 -10.77
N GLN A 54 2.61 3.98 -11.17
CA GLN A 54 3.97 3.53 -11.41
C GLN A 54 4.65 4.33 -12.53
N ASP A 55 3.99 4.46 -13.67
CA ASP A 55 4.52 5.21 -14.83
C ASP A 55 4.70 6.69 -14.48
N PHE A 56 3.73 7.24 -13.74
CA PHE A 56 3.80 8.60 -13.23
C PHE A 56 4.99 8.79 -12.29
N LEU A 57 5.14 7.95 -11.24
CA LEU A 57 6.22 8.06 -10.27
C LEU A 57 7.58 7.93 -10.95
N GLN A 58 7.71 7.02 -11.91
CA GLN A 58 8.92 6.85 -12.70
C GLN A 58 9.26 8.11 -13.50
N THR A 59 8.29 8.68 -14.22
CA THR A 59 8.47 9.89 -15.02
C THR A 59 8.80 11.08 -14.13
N TRP A 60 8.08 11.23 -13.02
CA TRP A 60 8.28 12.33 -12.09
C TRP A 60 9.65 12.27 -11.41
N LEU A 61 10.11 11.08 -10.99
CA LEU A 61 11.44 10.90 -10.41
C LEU A 61 12.55 11.22 -11.42
N ASN A 62 12.35 10.91 -12.71
CA ASN A 62 13.30 11.27 -13.76
C ASN A 62 13.37 12.80 -13.99
N THR A 63 12.24 13.49 -13.91
CA THR A 63 12.17 14.94 -14.16
C THR A 63 12.63 15.79 -12.98
N TYR A 64 12.21 15.45 -11.76
CA TYR A 64 12.39 16.30 -10.57
C TYR A 64 13.41 15.75 -9.56
N GLY A 65 13.82 14.49 -9.74
CA GLY A 65 14.75 13.81 -8.85
C GLY A 65 14.16 13.46 -7.48
N VAL A 66 14.97 12.73 -6.70
CA VAL A 66 14.60 12.24 -5.36
C VAL A 66 14.40 13.33 -4.31
N GLY A 67 15.09 14.47 -4.44
CA GLY A 67 15.14 15.50 -3.40
C GLY A 67 13.82 16.21 -3.13
N ARG A 68 12.87 16.21 -4.07
CA ARG A 68 11.54 16.82 -3.89
C ARG A 68 10.54 15.88 -3.22
N LEU A 69 10.79 14.57 -3.24
CA LEU A 69 9.82 13.58 -2.81
C LEU A 69 9.43 13.72 -1.32
N PRO A 70 10.36 13.98 -0.38
CA PRO A 70 10.01 14.19 1.02
C PRO A 70 9.11 15.42 1.24
N LYS A 71 9.37 16.51 0.51
CA LYS A 71 8.56 17.74 0.58
C LYS A 71 7.14 17.49 0.08
N LEU A 72 7.00 16.74 -1.01
CA LEU A 72 5.71 16.36 -1.57
C LEU A 72 4.91 15.47 -0.60
N ILE A 73 5.55 14.45 -0.05
CA ILE A 73 4.93 13.55 0.93
C ILE A 73 4.50 14.33 2.18
N ALA A 74 5.33 15.24 2.68
CA ALA A 74 4.99 16.08 3.83
C ALA A 74 3.85 17.07 3.54
N ALA A 75 3.76 17.58 2.30
CA ALA A 75 2.79 18.59 1.91
C ALA A 75 1.39 18.05 1.60
N SER A 76 1.22 16.75 1.32
CA SER A 76 -0.05 16.20 0.81
C SER A 76 -0.42 14.86 1.43
N ARG A 77 -1.46 14.87 2.29
CA ARG A 77 -2.06 13.65 2.87
C ARG A 77 -2.60 12.69 1.81
N VAL A 78 -3.11 13.21 0.69
CA VAL A 78 -3.57 12.38 -0.43
C VAL A 78 -2.40 11.60 -1.05
N PHE A 79 -1.23 12.24 -1.16
CA PHE A 79 -0.05 11.58 -1.70
C PHE A 79 0.49 10.50 -0.77
N GLN A 80 0.50 10.75 0.55
CA GLN A 80 0.84 9.75 1.57
C GLN A 80 -0.06 8.51 1.45
N LEU A 81 -1.36 8.72 1.28
CA LEU A 81 -2.32 7.64 1.13
C LEU A 81 -2.08 6.82 -0.15
N VAL A 82 -1.95 7.51 -1.29
CA VAL A 82 -1.74 6.84 -2.58
C VAL A 82 -0.40 6.09 -2.60
N LEU A 83 0.65 6.65 -2.00
CA LEU A 83 1.95 5.99 -1.88
C LEU A 83 1.90 4.78 -0.92
N THR A 84 1.07 4.83 0.12
CA THR A 84 0.81 3.68 0.99
C THR A 84 0.10 2.57 0.22
N GLN A 85 -0.95 2.93 -0.53
CA GLN A 85 -1.68 1.97 -1.38
C GLN A 85 -0.75 1.34 -2.42
N TYR A 86 0.14 2.13 -3.04
CA TYR A 86 1.20 1.63 -3.92
C TYR A 86 2.11 0.63 -3.20
N ALA A 87 2.63 1.00 -2.03
CA ALA A 87 3.54 0.15 -1.27
C ALA A 87 2.89 -1.19 -0.93
N VAL A 88 1.62 -1.16 -0.51
CA VAL A 88 0.84 -2.35 -0.16
C VAL A 88 0.53 -3.19 -1.40
N TYR A 89 0.12 -2.58 -2.51
CA TYR A 89 -0.21 -3.27 -3.75
C TYR A 89 0.97 -4.02 -4.37
N PHE A 90 2.18 -3.43 -4.31
CA PHE A 90 3.39 -4.05 -4.85
C PHE A 90 4.17 -4.89 -3.82
N GLY A 91 3.73 -4.94 -2.55
CA GLY A 91 4.36 -5.77 -1.51
C GLY A 91 5.63 -5.16 -0.90
N HIS A 92 5.78 -3.84 -1.00
CA HIS A 92 6.92 -3.06 -0.55
C HIS A 92 6.87 -2.77 0.96
N LEU A 93 7.14 -3.78 1.76
CA LEU A 93 7.10 -3.71 3.23
C LEU A 93 7.93 -2.54 3.80
N ASP A 94 9.17 -2.37 3.35
CA ASP A 94 10.07 -1.33 3.87
C ASP A 94 9.51 0.08 3.66
N LEU A 95 8.80 0.30 2.55
CA LEU A 95 8.17 1.57 2.25
C LEU A 95 6.90 1.75 3.09
N ALA A 96 6.11 0.69 3.25
CA ALA A 96 4.91 0.73 4.08
C ALA A 96 5.24 1.01 5.56
N ALA A 97 6.31 0.40 6.08
CA ALA A 97 6.80 0.62 7.44
C ALA A 97 7.23 2.08 7.65
N LYS A 98 8.00 2.64 6.71
CA LYS A 98 8.43 4.04 6.77
C LYS A 98 7.27 5.03 6.69
N LEU A 99 6.28 4.74 5.86
CA LEU A 99 5.07 5.56 5.79
C LEU A 99 4.29 5.49 7.11
N HIS A 100 4.22 4.32 7.75
CA HIS A 100 3.60 4.19 9.07
C HIS A 100 4.26 5.05 10.13
N GLU A 101 5.59 5.09 10.20
CA GLU A 101 6.31 5.96 11.15
C GLU A 101 5.96 7.45 10.98
N ALA A 102 5.73 7.89 9.75
CA ALA A 102 5.51 9.31 9.48
C ALA A 102 4.06 9.77 9.57
N VAL A 103 3.09 8.91 9.20
CA VAL A 103 1.68 9.32 9.06
C VAL A 103 0.73 8.52 9.92
N ASN A 104 1.24 7.54 10.68
CA ASN A 104 0.47 6.56 11.42
C ASN A 104 -0.64 5.95 10.56
N LEU A 105 -0.33 4.83 9.88
CA LEU A 105 -1.28 4.15 9.00
C LEU A 105 -2.61 3.78 9.69
N CYS A 106 -2.63 3.64 11.01
CA CYS A 106 -3.86 3.30 11.74
C CYS A 106 -4.88 4.45 11.74
N SER A 107 -4.48 5.66 11.33
CA SER A 107 -5.38 6.80 11.12
C SER A 107 -6.13 6.76 9.77
N PHE A 108 -5.85 5.76 8.94
CA PHE A 108 -6.51 5.55 7.65
C PHE A 108 -7.51 4.38 7.75
N HIS A 109 -8.65 4.52 7.08
CA HIS A 109 -9.69 3.48 7.02
C HIS A 109 -9.68 2.73 5.68
N ASP A 110 -8.64 2.91 4.87
CA ASP A 110 -8.54 2.27 3.57
C ASP A 110 -8.41 0.75 3.69
N PRO A 111 -8.94 -0.01 2.71
CA PRO A 111 -8.90 -1.47 2.71
C PRO A 111 -7.51 -2.01 2.33
N LEU A 112 -6.46 -1.59 3.05
CA LEU A 112 -5.06 -2.00 2.82
C LEU A 112 -4.88 -3.52 2.97
N VAL A 113 -5.59 -4.14 3.91
CA VAL A 113 -5.57 -5.60 4.11
C VAL A 113 -6.04 -6.31 2.85
N SER A 114 -7.17 -5.89 2.29
CA SER A 114 -7.72 -6.50 1.08
C SER A 114 -6.82 -6.27 -0.14
N LEU A 115 -6.14 -5.13 -0.21
CA LEU A 115 -5.18 -4.82 -1.27
C LEU A 115 -3.94 -5.73 -1.20
N ALA A 116 -3.43 -5.98 0.02
CA ALA A 116 -2.35 -6.93 0.25
C ALA A 116 -2.80 -8.38 -0.04
N ALA A 117 -4.02 -8.73 0.37
CA ALA A 117 -4.59 -10.06 0.18
C ALA A 117 -4.87 -10.38 -1.30
N LEU A 118 -5.34 -9.39 -2.07
CA LEU A 118 -5.55 -9.45 -3.52
C LEU A 118 -4.27 -9.84 -4.27
N ASN A 119 -3.11 -9.37 -3.81
CA ASN A 119 -1.82 -9.59 -4.47
C ASN A 119 -0.93 -10.63 -3.78
N GLY A 120 -1.43 -11.27 -2.72
CA GLY A 120 -0.70 -12.35 -2.03
C GLY A 120 0.47 -11.88 -1.15
N HIS A 121 0.49 -10.60 -0.74
CA HIS A 121 1.61 -10.04 0.03
C HIS A 121 1.50 -10.34 1.52
N LEU A 122 1.79 -11.59 1.90
CA LEU A 122 1.72 -12.07 3.29
C LEU A 122 2.59 -11.23 4.25
N ASN A 123 3.81 -10.86 3.84
CA ASN A 123 4.72 -10.02 4.62
C ASN A 123 4.11 -8.65 4.99
N VAL A 124 3.32 -8.05 4.08
CA VAL A 124 2.61 -6.80 4.33
C VAL A 124 1.42 -7.04 5.25
N LEU A 125 0.70 -8.15 5.12
CA LEU A 125 -0.39 -8.51 6.02
C LEU A 125 0.09 -8.72 7.46
N GLU A 126 1.20 -9.44 7.66
CA GLU A 126 1.83 -9.60 8.98
C GLU A 126 2.22 -8.25 9.60
N PHE A 127 2.68 -7.31 8.79
CA PHE A 127 2.95 -5.95 9.23
C PHE A 127 1.67 -5.19 9.61
N LEU A 128 0.65 -5.19 8.75
CA LEU A 128 -0.64 -4.55 9.01
C LEU A 128 -1.32 -5.11 10.27
N GLN A 129 -1.19 -6.41 10.51
CA GLN A 129 -1.67 -7.07 11.72
C GLN A 129 -0.91 -6.61 12.97
N ARG A 130 0.43 -6.52 12.90
CA ARG A 130 1.25 -6.03 14.03
C ARG A 130 0.91 -4.61 14.44
N ILE A 131 0.63 -3.72 13.48
CA ILE A 131 0.22 -2.35 13.78
C ILE A 131 -1.27 -2.22 14.13
N GLN A 132 -2.02 -3.33 14.14
CA GLN A 132 -3.46 -3.37 14.40
C GLN A 132 -4.26 -2.42 13.48
N HIS A 133 -3.95 -2.46 12.18
CA HIS A 133 -4.60 -1.57 11.21
C HIS A 133 -6.14 -1.83 11.16
N PRO A 134 -6.98 -0.79 11.24
CA PRO A 134 -8.44 -0.95 11.37
C PRO A 134 -9.14 -1.39 10.08
N GLY A 135 -8.48 -1.28 8.92
CA GLY A 135 -9.03 -1.60 7.59
C GLY A 135 -9.19 -3.10 7.26
N GLN A 136 -9.41 -3.95 8.27
CA GLN A 136 -9.79 -5.36 8.07
C GLN A 136 -11.21 -5.43 7.46
N ASN A 137 -11.41 -6.31 6.49
CA ASN A 137 -12.75 -6.62 5.97
C ASN A 137 -12.85 -8.06 5.45
N ASP A 138 -14.07 -8.58 5.45
CA ASP A 138 -14.44 -9.91 4.98
C ASP A 138 -14.10 -10.17 3.51
N GLY A 139 -14.00 -9.11 2.69
CA GLY A 139 -13.59 -9.24 1.29
C GLY A 139 -12.15 -9.74 1.12
N SER A 140 -11.27 -9.54 2.11
CA SER A 140 -9.86 -9.91 2.05
C SER A 140 -9.65 -11.42 1.78
N ILE A 141 -10.36 -12.30 2.48
CA ILE A 141 -10.25 -13.76 2.29
C ILE A 141 -10.85 -14.19 0.94
N VAL A 142 -11.92 -13.53 0.48
CA VAL A 142 -12.53 -13.82 -0.82
C VAL A 142 -11.55 -13.47 -1.95
N TRP A 143 -10.88 -12.32 -1.87
CA TRP A 143 -9.85 -11.92 -2.83
C TRP A 143 -8.65 -12.88 -2.80
N ALA A 144 -8.11 -13.20 -1.63
CA ALA A 144 -7.00 -14.14 -1.52
C ALA A 144 -7.35 -15.52 -2.11
N ALA A 145 -8.58 -16.00 -1.88
CA ALA A 145 -9.07 -17.26 -2.41
C ALA A 145 -9.29 -17.21 -3.94
N ALA A 146 -9.84 -16.11 -4.45
CA ALA A 146 -10.07 -15.90 -5.88
C ALA A 146 -8.77 -15.89 -6.71
N PHE A 147 -7.68 -15.38 -6.14
CA PHE A 147 -6.36 -15.26 -6.79
C PHE A 147 -5.37 -16.38 -6.40
N GLY A 148 -5.81 -17.37 -5.62
CA GLY A 148 -5.00 -18.56 -5.35
C GLY A 148 -3.92 -18.39 -4.28
N HIS A 149 -4.02 -17.37 -3.44
CA HIS A 149 -3.05 -17.07 -2.39
C HIS A 149 -3.28 -17.88 -1.12
N LEU A 150 -3.00 -19.20 -1.17
CA LEU A 150 -3.24 -20.13 -0.05
C LEU A 150 -2.61 -19.67 1.27
N ALA A 151 -1.36 -19.21 1.26
CA ALA A 151 -0.67 -18.77 2.48
C ALA A 151 -1.35 -17.54 3.13
N VAL A 152 -1.92 -16.65 2.31
CA VAL A 152 -2.72 -15.52 2.81
C VAL A 152 -4.05 -16.01 3.37
N VAL A 153 -4.74 -16.94 2.71
CA VAL A 153 -5.99 -17.52 3.21
C VAL A 153 -5.78 -18.18 4.58
N GLN A 154 -4.70 -18.94 4.75
CA GLN A 154 -4.32 -19.55 6.02
C GLN A 154 -4.11 -18.49 7.10
N PHE A 155 -3.26 -17.49 6.82
CA PHE A 155 -2.98 -16.40 7.74
C PHE A 155 -4.26 -15.65 8.15
N LEU A 156 -5.13 -15.32 7.19
CA LEU A 156 -6.37 -14.60 7.47
C LEU A 156 -7.35 -15.43 8.30
N ASN A 157 -7.47 -16.74 8.05
CA ASN A 157 -8.32 -17.65 8.83
C ASN A 157 -7.82 -17.83 10.27
N GLU A 158 -6.51 -17.80 10.50
CA GLU A 158 -5.91 -17.93 11.84
C GLU A 158 -6.13 -16.67 12.70
N HIS A 159 -6.17 -15.49 12.06
CA HIS A 159 -6.19 -14.21 12.74
C HIS A 159 -7.57 -13.53 12.75
N ASN A 160 -8.53 -14.02 11.98
CA ASN A 160 -9.87 -13.43 11.88
C ASN A 160 -10.95 -14.50 11.97
N ASN A 161 -12.09 -14.12 12.55
CA ASN A 161 -13.28 -14.94 12.54
C ASN A 161 -14.27 -14.47 11.47
N PHE A 162 -14.20 -15.07 10.29
CA PHE A 162 -15.15 -14.78 9.20
C PHE A 162 -16.50 -15.44 9.44
N ALA A 163 -17.57 -14.84 8.90
CA ALA A 163 -18.86 -15.50 8.81
C ALA A 163 -18.84 -16.68 7.83
N ASP A 164 -19.72 -17.66 8.03
CA ASP A 164 -19.82 -18.83 7.14
C ASP A 164 -20.17 -18.44 5.70
N SER A 165 -21.02 -17.42 5.52
CA SER A 165 -21.34 -16.84 4.21
C SER A 165 -20.10 -16.33 3.48
N THR A 166 -19.17 -15.70 4.20
CA THR A 166 -17.89 -15.21 3.67
C THR A 166 -16.98 -16.38 3.29
N ARG A 167 -16.88 -17.42 4.14
CA ARG A 167 -16.09 -18.63 3.83
C ARG A 167 -16.63 -19.38 2.61
N ILE A 168 -17.95 -19.53 2.50
CA ILE A 168 -18.62 -20.13 1.34
C ILE A 168 -18.32 -19.32 0.07
N SER A 169 -18.37 -17.99 0.15
CA SER A 169 -18.06 -17.11 -0.97
C SER A 169 -16.60 -17.24 -1.43
N ALA A 170 -15.65 -17.30 -0.49
CA ALA A 170 -14.24 -17.53 -0.77
C ALA A 170 -14.00 -18.91 -1.44
N MET A 171 -14.64 -19.97 -0.95
CA MET A 171 -14.55 -21.30 -1.57
C MET A 171 -15.13 -21.33 -2.99
N LYS A 172 -16.29 -20.69 -3.21
CA LYS A 172 -16.87 -20.56 -4.56
C LYS A 172 -15.94 -19.80 -5.49
N ALA A 173 -15.30 -18.73 -5.02
CA ALA A 173 -14.34 -17.95 -5.79
C ALA A 173 -13.08 -18.76 -6.14
N ALA A 174 -12.52 -19.50 -5.17
CA ALA A 174 -11.41 -20.41 -5.41
C ALA A 174 -11.75 -21.51 -6.42
N ALA A 175 -12.93 -22.14 -6.29
CA ALA A 175 -13.38 -23.19 -7.21
C ALA A 175 -13.56 -22.67 -8.65
N ARG A 176 -14.19 -21.49 -8.81
CA ARG A 176 -14.37 -20.85 -10.13
C ARG A 176 -13.04 -20.55 -10.83
N ASN A 177 -11.99 -20.22 -10.08
CA ASN A 177 -10.66 -19.91 -10.60
C ASN A 177 -9.70 -21.12 -10.59
N GLY A 178 -10.18 -22.32 -10.26
CA GLY A 178 -9.38 -23.55 -10.31
C GLY A 178 -8.40 -23.75 -9.14
N HIS A 179 -8.55 -23.02 -8.04
CA HIS A 179 -7.68 -23.09 -6.86
C HIS A 179 -8.10 -24.21 -5.90
N ALA A 180 -7.97 -25.46 -6.33
CA ALA A 180 -8.41 -26.65 -5.59
C ALA A 180 -7.77 -26.78 -4.20
N SER A 181 -6.51 -26.36 -4.02
CA SER A 181 -5.79 -26.41 -2.73
C SER A 181 -6.47 -25.55 -1.65
N ILE A 182 -7.06 -24.42 -2.04
CA ILE A 182 -7.78 -23.53 -1.13
C ILE A 182 -9.14 -24.13 -0.76
N VAL A 183 -9.85 -24.72 -1.73
CA VAL A 183 -11.12 -25.40 -1.47
C VAL A 183 -10.93 -26.56 -0.49
N GLN A 184 -9.89 -27.37 -0.70
CA GLN A 184 -9.54 -28.48 0.20
C GLN A 184 -9.20 -27.98 1.60
N TYR A 185 -8.44 -26.90 1.71
CA TYR A 185 -8.11 -26.30 3.01
C TYR A 185 -9.34 -25.74 3.72
N MET A 186 -10.27 -25.10 3.00
CA MET A 186 -11.42 -24.40 3.59
C MET A 186 -12.62 -25.31 3.90
N ALA A 187 -12.73 -26.48 3.25
CA ALA A 187 -13.87 -27.39 3.41
C ALA A 187 -14.18 -27.81 4.86
N PRO A 188 -13.18 -28.11 5.72
CA PRO A 188 -13.43 -28.49 7.12
C PRO A 188 -14.08 -27.37 7.96
N PHE A 189 -13.87 -26.10 7.58
CA PHE A 189 -14.36 -24.95 8.36
C PHE A 189 -15.86 -24.67 8.19
N GLN A 190 -16.56 -25.36 7.28
CA GLN A 190 -18.02 -25.24 7.10
C GLN A 190 -18.84 -26.12 8.05
N SER A 191 -18.19 -27.08 8.74
CA SER A 191 -18.89 -28.19 9.41
C SER A 191 -18.74 -28.22 10.93
N SER A 192 -18.04 -27.28 11.55
CA SER A 192 -17.67 -27.38 12.97
C SER A 192 -17.87 -26.06 13.74
N PRO A 193 -18.54 -26.09 14.91
CA PRO A 193 -18.37 -25.03 15.90
C PRO A 193 -16.96 -25.17 16.50
N GLN A 194 -16.15 -24.11 16.40
CA GLN A 194 -14.71 -24.15 16.69
C GLN A 194 -14.37 -24.48 18.16
N PRO A 195 -13.16 -25.04 18.39
CA PRO A 195 -12.31 -24.47 19.43
C PRO A 195 -10.85 -24.18 18.98
N ARG A 196 -10.44 -22.95 19.27
CA ARG A 196 -9.12 -22.41 19.71
C ARG A 196 -7.80 -23.09 19.30
N VAL A 197 -6.94 -22.25 18.70
CA VAL A 197 -5.48 -22.01 18.89
C VAL A 197 -4.58 -23.23 19.13
N LEU A 198 -3.61 -23.49 18.22
CA LEU A 198 -2.15 -23.52 18.50
C LEU A 198 -1.29 -23.95 17.30
N THR A 199 -0.15 -23.27 17.18
CA THR A 199 1.17 -23.68 16.65
C THR A 199 1.43 -23.85 15.13
N LEU A 200 1.94 -22.75 14.55
CA LEU A 200 3.17 -22.60 13.75
C LEU A 200 3.79 -23.82 13.02
N ALA A 201 3.91 -23.71 11.69
CA ALA A 201 5.17 -23.86 10.96
C ALA A 201 5.07 -23.21 9.56
N PRO A 202 6.05 -22.40 9.10
CA PRO A 202 5.95 -21.72 7.81
C PRO A 202 6.37 -22.68 6.68
N ARG A 203 5.50 -22.88 5.70
CA ARG A 203 5.83 -23.58 4.45
C ARG A 203 5.79 -22.58 3.29
N LYS A 204 6.96 -22.26 2.75
CA LYS A 204 7.13 -21.36 1.59
C LYS A 204 6.32 -21.85 0.38
N PRO A 205 5.51 -21.01 -0.26
CA PRO A 205 5.08 -21.23 -1.63
C PRO A 205 5.91 -20.37 -2.59
N SER A 206 6.32 -21.00 -3.68
CA SER A 206 7.06 -20.47 -4.82
C SER A 206 6.38 -19.26 -5.48
N LEU A 207 7.21 -18.28 -5.84
CA LEU A 207 6.87 -17.06 -6.54
C LEU A 207 6.32 -17.32 -7.96
N GLN A 208 5.28 -16.57 -8.37
CA GLN A 208 5.11 -16.19 -9.77
C GLN A 208 5.83 -14.85 -10.04
N PRO A 209 6.62 -14.73 -11.12
CA PRO A 209 7.42 -13.55 -11.40
C PRO A 209 6.88 -12.78 -12.61
N GLU A 210 5.85 -11.96 -12.46
CA GLU A 210 5.50 -11.02 -13.54
C GLU A 210 5.22 -9.63 -12.95
N ALA A 211 5.93 -8.62 -13.48
CA ALA A 211 5.94 -7.19 -13.14
C ALA A 211 6.83 -6.65 -11.97
N LYS A 212 7.69 -7.44 -11.31
CA LYS A 212 8.50 -6.93 -10.15
C LYS A 212 9.75 -6.10 -10.49
N ALA A 213 10.41 -6.33 -11.63
CA ALA A 213 11.75 -5.78 -11.87
C ALA A 213 11.80 -4.24 -12.03
N THR A 214 10.73 -3.62 -12.54
CA THR A 214 10.69 -2.17 -12.79
C THR A 214 10.19 -1.37 -11.59
N ALA A 215 9.19 -1.88 -10.85
CA ALA A 215 8.68 -1.26 -9.62
C ALA A 215 9.72 -1.27 -8.48
N GLN A 216 10.58 -2.29 -8.43
CA GLN A 216 11.63 -2.39 -7.42
C GLN A 216 12.68 -1.27 -7.53
N LYS A 217 12.92 -0.74 -8.75
CA LYS A 217 13.78 0.43 -8.96
C LYS A 217 13.13 1.70 -8.42
N VAL A 218 11.86 1.95 -8.73
CA VAL A 218 11.08 3.09 -8.20
C VAL A 218 11.03 3.03 -6.67
N HIS A 219 10.72 1.87 -6.10
CA HIS A 219 10.68 1.64 -4.67
C HIS A 219 12.00 1.96 -3.95
N ALA A 220 13.13 1.45 -4.45
CA ALA A 220 14.43 1.71 -3.84
C ALA A 220 14.77 3.21 -3.88
N VAL A 221 14.40 3.90 -4.97
CA VAL A 221 14.60 5.34 -5.14
C VAL A 221 13.70 6.14 -4.18
N VAL A 222 12.42 5.77 -4.05
CA VAL A 222 11.47 6.37 -3.10
C VAL A 222 11.95 6.19 -1.66
N ILE A 223 12.40 4.98 -1.29
CA ILE A 223 12.94 4.70 0.04
C ILE A 223 14.20 5.52 0.34
N ARG A 224 15.14 5.59 -0.61
CA ARG A 224 16.38 6.38 -0.44
C ARG A 224 16.06 7.86 -0.27
N ALA A 225 15.13 8.39 -1.07
CA ALA A 225 14.66 9.77 -0.93
C ALA A 225 14.06 10.03 0.45
N TYR A 226 13.36 9.04 1.00
CA TYR A 226 12.72 9.14 2.31
C TYR A 226 13.68 8.99 3.50
N VAL A 227 14.86 8.40 3.30
CA VAL A 227 15.83 8.08 4.36
C VAL A 227 17.16 8.81 4.25
N SER A 228 17.27 9.90 3.48
CA SER A 228 18.38 10.83 3.72
C SER A 228 18.19 11.44 5.11
N PRO A 229 19.01 11.07 6.11
CA PRO A 229 19.03 11.80 7.36
C PRO A 229 19.57 13.20 7.03
N LYS A 230 19.17 14.18 7.83
CA LYS A 230 19.81 15.49 7.87
C LYS A 230 21.34 15.35 7.69
N GLN A 231 21.89 15.71 6.54
CA GLN A 231 23.15 16.44 6.54
C GLN A 231 22.70 17.87 6.84
N GLY A 232 22.89 18.41 8.05
CA GLY A 232 24.19 18.50 8.71
C GLY A 232 24.86 19.75 8.13
N HIS A 233 24.60 20.88 8.79
CA HIS A 233 25.27 22.18 8.70
C HIS A 233 25.70 22.71 7.33
N PHE A 234 25.08 23.82 6.91
CA PHE A 234 25.87 25.03 6.66
C PHE A 234 25.21 26.20 7.39
N VAL A 235 26.06 26.90 8.13
CA VAL A 235 25.86 28.19 8.81
C VAL A 235 25.39 29.24 7.82
#